data_AF-A0A6N3X1R7-F1
#
_entry.id   AF-A0A6N3X1R7-F1
#
_cell.length_a   1.000
_cell.length_b   1.000
_cell.length_c   1.000
_cell.angle_alpha   90.00
_cell.angle_beta   90.00
_cell.angle_gamma   90.00
#
_symmetry.space_group_name_H-M   'P 1'
#
loop_
_entity.id
_entity.type
_entity.pdbx_description
1 polymer ?
#
loop_
_entity_poly.entity_id
_entity_poly.type
_entity_poly.pdbx_seq_one_letter_code
_entity_poly.pdbx_strand_id
1 'polypeptide(L)' 'MSIKELPIYEVRMDPQMDKDMGQLAKRLGKHRAEVFHRAMRLYIAVKNQQLDQEDRNPESPLRVFLEDAQGSKTEVVGL' A
#
# COMPACT_ATOMS: atom_id res chain seq x y z
N MET A 1 -14.19 21.92 19.17
CA MET A 1 -13.22 21.55 18.12
C MET A 1 -14.01 21.07 16.92
N SER A 2 -13.92 21.76 15.78
CA SER A 2 -14.65 21.38 14.56
C SER A 2 -14.01 20.12 13.99
N ILE A 3 -14.78 19.02 13.89
CA ILE A 3 -14.34 17.83 13.17
C ILE A 3 -14.29 18.25 11.71
N LYS A 4 -13.08 18.48 11.16
CA LYS A 4 -12.92 18.68 9.72
C LYS A 4 -13.35 17.38 9.06
N GLU A 5 -14.48 17.40 8.37
CA GLU A 5 -14.90 16.28 7.53
C GLU A 5 -13.77 15.99 6.54
N LEU A 6 -13.22 14.78 6.62
CA LEU A 6 -12.21 14.35 5.67
C LEU A 6 -12.90 14.20 4.30
N PRO A 7 -12.29 14.71 3.21
CA PRO A 7 -12.85 14.55 1.89
C PRO A 7 -13.01 13.05 1.58
N ILE A 8 -14.23 12.67 1.20
CA ILE A 8 -14.56 11.31 0.78
C ILE A 8 -14.15 11.18 -0.69
N TYR A 9 -13.22 10.28 -0.97
CA TYR A 9 -12.80 9.97 -2.33
C TYR A 9 -13.37 8.62 -2.76
N GLU A 10 -14.02 8.58 -3.92
CA GLU A 10 -14.36 7.32 -4.59
C GLU A 10 -13.09 6.75 -5.22
N VAL A 11 -12.68 5.56 -4.78
CA VAL A 11 -11.53 4.86 -5.36
C VAL A 11 -12.04 3.81 -6.32
N ARG A 12 -11.67 3.94 -7.60
CA ARG A 12 -11.92 2.91 -8.60
C ARG A 12 -10.72 1.99 -8.68
N MET A 13 -10.96 0.72 -8.38
CA MET A 13 -9.96 -0.33 -8.41
C MET A 13 -10.31 -1.35 -9.49
N ASP A 14 -9.29 -2.06 -9.98
CA ASP A 14 -9.51 -3.22 -10.82
C ASP A 14 -10.47 -4.22 -10.12
N PRO A 15 -11.46 -4.79 -10.83
CA PRO A 15 -12.44 -5.68 -10.21
C PRO A 15 -11.85 -6.95 -9.57
N GLN A 16 -10.77 -7.49 -10.14
CA GLN A 16 -10.09 -8.65 -9.59
C GLN A 16 -9.35 -8.26 -8.30
N MET A 17 -8.71 -7.08 -8.30
CA MET A 17 -8.08 -6.54 -7.09
C MET A 17 -9.08 -6.27 -5.95
N ASP A 18 -10.27 -5.72 -6.23
CA ASP A 18 -11.32 -5.57 -5.20
C ASP A 18 -11.76 -6.93 -4.63
N LYS A 19 -11.92 -7.93 -5.50
CA LYS A 19 -12.29 -9.29 -5.09
C LYS A 19 -11.24 -9.89 -4.16
N ASP A 20 -9.96 -9.79 -4.52
CA ASP A 20 -8.85 -10.34 -3.73
C ASP A 20 -8.71 -9.63 -2.39
N MET A 21 -8.89 -8.31 -2.38
CA MET A 21 -8.91 -7.52 -1.15
C MET A 21 -10.10 -7.89 -0.25
N GLY A 22 -11.26 -8.17 -0.84
CA GLY A 22 -12.42 -8.68 -0.14
C GLY A 22 -12.19 -10.05 0.50
N GLN A 23 -11.48 -10.95 -0.18
CA GLN A 23 -11.09 -12.25 0.37
C GLN A 23 -10.06 -12.11 1.50
N LEU A 24 -9.08 -11.22 1.33
CA LEU A 24 -8.09 -10.92 2.36
C LEU A 24 -8.74 -10.35 3.63
N ALA A 25 -9.67 -9.40 3.47
CA ALA A 25 -10.42 -8.83 4.58
C ALA A 25 -11.19 -9.89 5.37
N LYS A 26 -11.84 -10.84 4.67
CA LYS A 26 -12.51 -11.99 5.30
C LYS A 26 -11.54 -12.87 6.09
N ARG A 27 -10.39 -13.22 5.49
CA ARG A 27 -9.36 -14.04 6.16
C ARG A 27 -8.81 -13.39 7.42
N LEU A 28 -8.68 -12.07 7.43
CA LEU A 28 -8.14 -11.31 8.55
C LEU A 28 -9.20 -10.93 9.60
N GLY A 29 -10.48 -11.19 9.34
CA GLY A 29 -11.57 -10.72 10.20
C GLY A 29 -11.63 -9.18 10.29
N LYS A 30 -11.28 -8.49 9.21
CA LYS A 30 -11.19 -7.02 9.14
C LYS A 30 -12.17 -6.44 8.14
N HIS A 31 -12.46 -5.16 8.28
CA HIS A 31 -13.24 -4.42 7.29
C HIS A 31 -12.40 -4.15 6.03
N ARG A 32 -13.03 -4.18 4.84
CA ARG A 32 -12.35 -3.92 3.57
C ARG A 32 -11.61 -2.58 3.55
N ALA A 33 -12.28 -1.52 4.03
CA ALA A 33 -11.68 -0.18 4.11
C ALA A 33 -10.40 -0.15 4.96
N GLU A 34 -10.31 -0.96 6.02
CA GLU A 34 -9.10 -1.04 6.84
C GLU A 34 -7.94 -1.69 6.08
N VAL A 35 -8.22 -2.77 5.35
CA VAL A 35 -7.24 -3.45 4.50
C VAL A 35 -6.76 -2.52 3.38
N PHE A 36 -7.69 -1.82 2.72
CA PHE A 36 -7.37 -0.82 1.70
C PHE A 36 -6.48 0.30 2.24
N HIS A 37 -6.83 0.89 3.39
CA HIS A 37 -6.02 1.94 4.00
C HIS A 37 -4.60 1.48 4.34
N ARG A 38 -4.43 0.25 4.82
CA ARG A 38 -3.11 -0.31 5.09
C ARG A 38 -2.30 -0.49 3.80
N ALA A 39 -2.92 -1.05 2.77
CA ALA A 39 -2.29 -1.23 1.46
C ALA A 39 -1.88 0.11 0.83
N MET A 40 -2.75 1.13 0.90
CA MET A 40 -2.45 2.47 0.38
C MET A 40 -1.30 3.16 1.12
N ARG A 41 -1.24 3.04 2.45
CA ARG A 41 -0.10 3.56 3.23
C ARG A 41 1.21 2.93 2.77
N LEU A 42 1.18 1.62 2.54
CA LEU A 42 2.36 0.91 2.07
C LEU A 42 2.75 1.35 0.66
N TYR A 43 1.78 1.45 -0.25
CA TYR A 43 2.01 1.93 -1.61
C TYR A 43 2.62 3.35 -1.62
N ILE A 44 2.10 4.26 -0.81
CA ILE A 44 2.65 5.62 -0.70
C ILE A 44 4.08 5.60 -0.17
N ALA A 45 4.38 4.79 0.86
CA ALA A 45 5.73 4.67 1.39
C ALA A 45 6.71 4.14 0.33
N VAL A 46 6.31 3.11 -0.41
CA VAL A 46 7.07 2.56 -1.55
C VAL A 46 7.28 3.62 -2.62
N LYS A 47 6.23 4.33 -3.02
CA LYS A 47 6.30 5.35 -4.08
C LYS A 47 7.15 6.55 -3.69
N ASN A 48 7.07 7.01 -2.45
CA ASN A 48 7.92 8.09 -1.97
C ASN A 48 9.40 7.67 -2.01
N GLN A 49 9.72 6.44 -1.61
CA GLN A 49 11.09 5.91 -1.73
C GLN A 49 11.53 5.78 -3.20
N GLN A 50 10.63 5.38 -4.11
CA GLN A 50 10.88 5.36 -5.56
C GLN A 50 11.27 6.73 -6.08
N LEU A 51 10.44 7.75 -5.79
CA LEU A 51 10.70 9.12 -6.20
C LEU A 51 12.00 9.67 -5.60
N ASP A 52 12.25 9.45 -4.31
CA ASP A 52 13.49 9.87 -3.64
C ASP A 52 14.75 9.23 -4.25
N GLN A 53 14.65 8.00 -4.77
CA GLN A 53 15.77 7.32 -5.43
C GLN A 53 15.89 7.67 -6.91
N GLU A 54 14.79 7.85 -7.64
CA GLU A 54 14.80 8.37 -9.02
C GLU A 54 15.46 9.75 -9.07
N ASP A 55 15.19 10.61 -8.08
CA ASP A 55 15.83 11.92 -7.91
C ASP A 55 17.36 11.81 -7.64
N ARG A 56 17.82 10.73 -7.02
CA ARG A 56 19.22 10.55 -6.59
C ARG A 56 20.08 9.74 -7.56
N ASN A 57 19.51 8.71 -8.18
CA ASN A 57 20.20 7.81 -9.09
C ASN A 57 19.19 7.11 -10.05
N PRO A 58 18.87 7.74 -11.18
CA PRO A 58 17.87 7.25 -12.13
C PRO A 58 18.23 5.92 -12.81
N GLU A 59 19.47 5.43 -12.73
CA GLU A 59 19.89 4.16 -13.33
C GLU A 59 19.89 2.97 -12.35
N SER A 60 19.57 3.17 -11.07
CA SER A 60 19.60 2.11 -10.06
C SER A 60 18.19 1.57 -9.75
N PRO A 61 17.90 0.28 -10.00
CA PRO A 61 16.59 -0.29 -9.70
C PRO A 61 16.28 -0.24 -8.19
N LEU A 62 15.12 0.32 -7.84
CA LEU A 62 14.66 0.38 -6.45
C LEU A 62 14.35 -1.02 -5.94
N ARG A 63 15.03 -1.47 -4.87
CA ARG A 63 14.67 -2.69 -4.14
C ARG A 63 13.94 -2.33 -2.86
N VAL A 64 12.67 -2.72 -2.76
CA VAL A 64 11.84 -2.45 -1.59
C VAL A 64 11.64 -3.72 -0.80
N PHE A 65 11.70 -3.64 0.52
CA PHE A 65 11.48 -4.79 1.39
C PHE A 65 10.35 -4.50 2.38
N LEU A 66 9.41 -5.43 2.50
CA LEU A 66 8.44 -5.47 3.60
C LEU A 66 9.06 -6.24 4.75
N GLU A 67 9.20 -5.58 5.89
CA GLU A 67 9.57 -6.23 7.13
C GLU A 67 8.31 -6.59 7.92
N ASP A 68 8.15 -7.87 8.27
CA ASP A 68 7.06 -8.31 9.14
C ASP A 68 7.37 -8.09 10.64
N ALA A 69 6.41 -8.39 11.50
CA ALA A 69 6.56 -8.22 12.95
C ALA A 69 7.62 -9.16 13.58
N GLN A 70 8.10 -10.17 12.85
CA GLN A 70 9.18 -11.06 13.25
C GLN A 70 10.54 -10.62 12.68
N GLY A 71 10.59 -9.50 11.94
CA GLY A 71 11.80 -8.98 11.30
C GLY A 71 12.12 -9.65 9.96
N SER A 72 11.23 -10.48 9.42
CA SER A 72 11.42 -11.13 8.13
C SER A 72 11.21 -10.12 7.01
N LYS A 73 12.20 -10.01 6.11
CA LYS A 73 12.19 -9.08 4.98
C LYS A 73 11.78 -9.79 3.70
N THR A 74 10.70 -9.34 3.07
CA THR A 74 10.22 -9.82 1.77
C THR A 74 10.43 -8.74 0.73
N GLU A 75 11.19 -9.03 -0.33
CA GLU A 75 11.36 -8.08 -1.43
C GLU A 75 10.04 -7.89 -2.20
N VAL A 76 9.64 -6.63 -2.39
CA VAL A 76 8.51 -6.24 -3.23
C VAL A 76 9.05 -5.95 -4.61
N VAL A 77 8.94 -6.95 -5.48
CA VAL A 77 9.26 -6.80 -6.90
C VAL A 77 8.06 -6.14 -7.57
N GLY A 78 8.21 -4.90 -8.02
CA GLY A 78 7.23 -4.28 -8.91
C GLY A 78 7.31 -4.95 -10.28
N LEU A 79 6.23 -5.59 -10.71
CA LEU A 79 6.05 -6.00 -12.11
C LEU A 79 5.66 -4.80 -12.97
#